data_AF-A0A1I3G9E3-F1
#
_entry.id   AF-A0A1I3G9E3-F1
#
_cell.length_a   1.000
_cell.length_b   1.000
_cell.length_c   1.000
_cell.angle_alpha   90.00
_cell.angle_beta   90.00
_cell.angle_gamma   90.00
#
_symmetry.space_group_name_H-M   'P 1'
#
loop_
_entity.id
_entity.type
_entity.pdbx_description
1 polymer ?
#
loop_
_entity_poly.entity_id
_entity_poly.type
_entity_poly.pdbx_seq_one_letter_code
_entity_poly.pdbx_strand_id
1 'polypeptide(L)' 'MYKKRLSPEEKIHFIEKYKRGEGSYASIAADAGVDRRSFRQWVCNYDACGPDVFFKRHHQ' A
#
# COMPACT_ATOMS: atom_id res chain seq x y z
N MET A 1 20.34 6.76 -2.90
CA MET A 1 19.53 5.75 -2.18
C MET A 1 18.44 5.24 -3.12
N TYR A 2 18.48 3.97 -3.49
CA TYR A 2 17.49 3.38 -4.39
C TYR A 2 16.17 3.22 -3.61
N LYS A 3 15.11 3.95 -3.99
CA LYS A 3 13.77 3.72 -3.47
C LYS A 3 13.36 2.30 -3.89
N LYS A 4 13.37 1.35 -2.95
CA LYS A 4 12.93 -0.04 -3.20
C LYS A 4 11.49 0.03 -3.68
N ARG A 5 11.23 -0.32 -4.94
CA ARG A 5 9.85 -0.38 -5.46
C ARG A 5 9.19 -1.57 -4.79
N LEU A 6 8.24 -1.30 -3.90
CA LEU A 6 7.40 -2.34 -3.31
C LEU A 6 6.57 -3.01 -4.40
N SER A 7 6.57 -4.34 -4.38
CA SER A 7 5.72 -5.17 -5.22
C SER A 7 4.24 -4.94 -4.88
N PRO A 8 3.32 -5.24 -5.81
CA PRO A 8 1.87 -5.18 -5.55
C PRO A 8 1.47 -5.97 -4.30
N GLU A 9 2.01 -7.18 -4.16
CA GLU A 9 1.76 -8.08 -3.03
C GLU A 9 2.18 -7.47 -1.70
N GLU A 10 3.38 -6.89 -1.63
CA GLU A 10 3.87 -6.19 -0.43
C GLU A 10 2.95 -5.03 -0.04
N LYS A 11 2.47 -4.24 -1.02
CA LYS A 11 1.52 -3.15 -0.75
C LYS A 11 0.22 -3.67 -0.17
N ILE A 12 -0.31 -4.76 -0.73
CA ILE A 12 -1.54 -5.39 -0.24
C ILE A 12 -1.34 -5.91 1.18
N HIS A 13 -0.21 -6.55 1.47
CA HIS A 13 0.13 -7.02 2.80
C HIS A 13 0.06 -5.89 3.85
N PHE A 14 0.67 -4.73 3.57
CA PHE A 14 0.59 -3.58 4.47
C PHE A 14 -0.83 -3.04 4.65
N ILE A 15 -1.64 -3.02 3.59
CA ILE A 15 -3.04 -2.55 3.64
C ILE A 15 -3.90 -3.52 4.47
N GLU A 16 -3.69 -4.82 4.32
CA GLU A 16 -4.39 -5.84 5.11
C GLU A 16 -4.00 -5.78 6.59
N LYS A 17 -2.72 -5.61 6.89
CA LYS A 17 -2.22 -5.39 8.26
C LYS A 17 -2.87 -4.16 8.91
N TYR A 18 -3.01 -3.06 8.15
CA TYR A 18 -3.77 -1.90 8.58
C TYR A 18 -5.25 -2.23 8.81
N LYS A 19 -5.92 -2.94 7.89
CA LYS A 19 -7.33 -3.34 8.02
C LYS A 19 -7.59 -4.30 9.19
N ARG A 20 -6.61 -5.12 9.58
CA ARG A 20 -6.66 -5.98 10.78
C ARG A 20 -6.49 -5.19 12.09
N GLY A 21 -6.12 -3.92 12.02
CA GLY A 21 -5.86 -3.09 13.21
C GLY A 21 -4.50 -3.34 13.85
N GLU A 22 -3.56 -3.98 13.15
CA GLU A 22 -2.22 -4.32 13.65
C GLU A 22 -1.28 -3.10 13.70
N GLY A 23 -1.73 -1.92 13.28
CA GLY A 23 -0.96 -0.70 13.35
C GLY A 23 -1.71 0.53 12.85
N SER A 24 -1.17 1.71 13.17
CA SER A 24 -1.69 2.97 12.66
C SER A 24 -1.19 3.27 11.24
N TYR A 25 -1.84 4.19 10.53
CA TYR A 25 -1.38 4.69 9.23
C TYR A 25 0.09 5.09 9.20
N ALA A 26 0.58 5.74 10.27
CA ALA A 26 1.96 6.20 10.35
C ALA A 26 2.93 5.04 10.60
N SER A 27 2.57 4.11 11.48
CA SER A 27 3.40 2.94 11.80
C SER A 27 3.56 2.03 10.58
N ILE A 28 2.47 1.72 9.90
CA ILE A 28 2.47 0.85 8.71
C ILE A 28 3.20 1.54 7.53
N ALA A 29 3.01 2.85 7.35
CA ALA A 29 3.72 3.59 6.31
C ALA A 29 5.24 3.61 6.55
N ALA A 30 5.67 3.76 7.80
CA ALA A 30 7.08 3.68 8.18
C ALA A 30 7.66 2.28 7.94
N ASP A 31 6.92 1.21 8.29
CA ASP A 31 7.28 -0.20 8.04
C ASP A 31 7.45 -0.48 6.54
N ALA A 32 6.56 0.10 5.71
CA ALA A 32 6.64 0.07 4.26
C ALA A 32 7.68 1.02 3.65
N GLY A 33 8.32 1.89 4.45
CA GLY A 33 9.28 2.88 3.97
C GLY A 33 8.68 3.93 3.02
N VAL A 34 7.39 4.26 3.19
CA VAL A 34 6.67 5.26 2.38
C VAL A 34 6.05 6.36 3.23
N ASP A 35 5.76 7.49 2.60
CA ASP A 35 5.01 8.56 3.24
C ASP A 35 3.58 8.12 3.59
N ARG A 36 3.08 8.65 4.73
CA ARG A 36 1.70 8.45 5.18
C ARG A 36 0.67 8.79 4.10
N ARG A 37 0.93 9.82 3.27
CA ARG A 37 0.03 10.21 2.17
C ARG A 37 -0.02 9.13 1.08
N SER A 38 1.13 8.55 0.72
CA SER A 38 1.21 7.45 -0.24
C SER A 38 0.47 6.22 0.26
N PHE A 39 0.67 5.86 1.52
CA PHE A 39 -0.04 4.73 2.12
C PHE A 39 -1.55 4.98 2.19
N ARG A 40 -2.00 6.20 2.53
CA ARG A 40 -3.43 6.59 2.45
C ARG A 40 -4.00 6.41 1.05
N GLN A 41 -3.27 6.84 0.02
CA GLN A 41 -3.72 6.64 -1.36
C GLN A 41 -3.87 5.14 -1.68
N TRP A 42 -2.97 4.29 -1.20
CA TRP A 42 -3.08 2.85 -1.40
C TRP A 42 -4.34 2.29 -0.75
N VAL A 43 -4.62 2.64 0.50
CA VAL A 43 -5.84 2.18 1.19
C VAL A 43 -7.09 2.67 0.46
N CYS A 44 -7.15 3.93 0.03
CA CYS A 44 -8.29 4.45 -0.75
C CYS A 44 -8.47 3.69 -2.07
N ASN A 45 -7.38 3.42 -2.80
CA ASN A 45 -7.44 2.67 -4.05
C ASN A 45 -7.89 1.22 -3.81
N TYR A 46 -7.39 0.59 -2.75
CA TYR A 46 -7.78 -0.76 -2.34
C TYR A 46 -9.27 -0.83 -1.98
N ASP A 47 -9.80 0.18 -1.29
CA ASP A 47 -11.20 0.21 -0.89
C ASP A 47 -12.14 0.46 -2.08
N ALA A 48 -11.73 1.32 -3.02
CA ALA A 48 -12.52 1.66 -4.20
C ALA A 48 -12.51 0.60 -5.30
N CYS A 49 -11.38 -0.06 -5.53
CA CYS A 49 -11.17 -0.95 -6.69
C CYS A 49 -10.70 -2.37 -6.31
N GLY A 50 -10.47 -2.65 -5.02
CA GLY A 50 -9.89 -3.90 -4.57
C GLY A 50 -8.37 -4.01 -4.81
N PRO A 51 -7.76 -5.17 -4.50
CA PRO A 51 -6.32 -5.40 -4.65
C PRO A 51 -5.83 -5.35 -6.10
N ASP A 52 -6.72 -5.55 -7.09
CA ASP A 52 -6.39 -5.56 -8.53
C ASP A 52 -5.74 -4.24 -9.01
N VAL A 53 -6.06 -3.13 -8.35
CA VAL A 53 -5.49 -1.80 -8.64
C VAL A 53 -3.96 -1.76 -8.53
N PHE A 54 -3.35 -2.65 -7.74
CA PHE A 54 -1.90 -2.74 -7.60
C PHE A 54 -1.25 -3.63 -8.66
N PHE A 55 -2.01 -4.54 -9.27
CA PHE A 55 -1.54 -5.46 -10.31
C PHE A 55 -1.69 -4.90 -11.73
N LYS A 56 -2.55 -3.89 -11.93
CA LYS A 56 -2.67 -3.19 -13.22
C LYS A 56 -1.41 -2.39 -13.55
N ARG A 57 -0.45 -3.06 -14.17
CA ARG A 57 0.55 -2.43 -15.02
C ARG A 57 -0.07 -2.18 -16.40
N HIS A 58 -0.36 -0.92 -16.68
CA HIS A 58 -0.24 -0.27 -18.00
C HIS A 58 -0.62 -1.13 -19.22
N HIS A 59 -1.91 -1.21 -19.55
CA HIS A 59 -2.34 -1.42 -20.93
C HIS A 59 -2.24 -0.06 -21.65
N GLN A 60 -1.11 0.20 -22.31
CA GLN A 60 -1.07 1.09 -23.48
C GLN A 60 -0.69 0.24 -24.69
#